data_AF-V9IL32-F1
#
_entry.id   AF-V9IL32-F1
#
_cell.length_a   1.000
_cell.length_b   1.000
_cell.length_c   1.000
_cell.angle_alpha   90.00
_cell.angle_beta   90.00
_cell.angle_gamma   90.00
#
_symmetry.space_group_name_H-M   'P 1'
#
loop_
_entity.id
_entity.type
_entity.pdbx_description
1 polymer ?
#
loop_
_entity_poly.entity_id
_entity_poly.type
_entity_poly.pdbx_seq_one_letter_code
_entity_poly.pdbx_strand_id
1 'polypeptide(L)'
;MHKFYIFLAVVCLLKFSGATGRASNFLVSVRCVDEKDKTVAMGFGLTIMSLFAFIPSPILFGYILDKTCIVWGKTCSGTGNCWLYNGETLRYLLNFTAATFVTIGTLFDVGVWYFVKDVKIFDEEIELKDIPEEPGETL
;
A
#
# COMPACT_ATOMS: atom_id res chain seq x y z
N MET A 1 -17.57 -24.79 7.17
CA MET A 1 -18.08 -23.79 6.21
C MET A 1 -18.09 -22.37 6.77
N HIS A 2 -18.79 -22.06 7.88
CA HIS A 2 -18.91 -20.68 8.39
C HIS A 2 -17.59 -19.95 8.68
N LYS A 3 -16.61 -20.61 9.34
CA LYS A 3 -15.27 -20.05 9.63
C LYS A 3 -14.49 -19.66 8.36
N PHE A 4 -14.71 -20.37 7.26
CA PHE A 4 -14.06 -20.09 5.98
C PHE A 4 -14.65 -18.83 5.33
N TYR A 5 -15.97 -18.68 5.35
CA TYR A 5 -16.63 -17.47 4.84
C TYR A 5 -16.28 -16.21 5.64
N ILE A 6 -16.22 -16.29 6.98
CA ILE A 6 -15.77 -15.16 7.82
C ILE A 6 -14.35 -14.75 7.44
N PHE A 7 -13.44 -15.73 7.33
CA PHE A 7 -12.06 -15.45 6.94
C PHE A 7 -11.97 -14.80 5.55
N LEU A 8 -12.72 -15.32 4.58
CA LEU A 8 -12.76 -14.77 3.22
C LEU A 8 -13.25 -13.31 3.25
N ALA A 9 -14.36 -13.05 3.94
CA ALA A 9 -14.94 -11.72 4.05
C ALA A 9 -13.94 -10.72 4.68
N VAL A 10 -13.29 -11.10 5.78
CA VAL A 10 -12.29 -10.25 6.45
C VAL A 10 -11.10 -9.95 5.53
N VAL A 11 -10.56 -10.96 4.84
CA VAL A 11 -9.43 -10.76 3.92
C VAL A 11 -9.82 -9.87 2.74
N CYS A 12 -11.01 -10.06 2.18
CA CYS A 12 -11.53 -9.21 1.11
C CYS A 12 -11.65 -7.75 1.56
N LEU A 13 -12.20 -7.49 2.75
CA LEU A 13 -12.33 -6.15 3.29
C LEU A 13 -10.96 -5.49 3.53
N LEU A 14 -10.01 -6.23 4.11
CA LEU A 14 -8.63 -5.74 4.32
C LEU A 14 -7.90 -5.42 3.01
N LYS A 15 -8.10 -6.25 1.97
CA LYS A 15 -7.50 -6.01 0.65
C LYS A 15 -8.17 -4.84 -0.06
N PHE A 16 -9.48 -4.70 0.08
CA PHE A 16 -10.24 -3.59 -0.50
C PHE A 16 -9.79 -2.26 0.11
N SER A 17 -9.74 -2.14 1.44
CA SER A 17 -9.28 -0.92 2.11
C SER A 17 -7.85 -0.54 1.70
N GLY A 18 -6.93 -1.51 1.66
CA GLY A 18 -5.55 -1.28 1.24
C GLY A 18 -5.39 -0.93 -0.25
N ALA A 19 -6.29 -1.38 -1.13
CA ALA A 19 -6.29 -0.98 -2.53
C ALA A 19 -6.77 0.47 -2.71
N THR A 20 -7.87 0.83 -2.04
CA THR A 20 -8.42 2.18 -2.06
C THR A 20 -7.43 3.19 -1.49
N GLY A 21 -6.84 2.92 -0.32
CA GLY A 21 -5.85 3.81 0.31
C GLY A 21 -4.64 4.09 -0.58
N ARG A 22 -4.10 3.05 -1.25
CA ARG A 22 -2.98 3.23 -2.20
C ARG A 22 -3.34 4.13 -3.39
N ALA A 23 -4.53 3.93 -3.98
CA ALA A 23 -4.97 4.76 -5.09
C ALA A 23 -5.20 6.22 -4.67
N SER A 24 -5.86 6.44 -3.53
CA SER A 24 -6.12 7.77 -2.98
C SER A 24 -4.82 8.49 -2.62
N ASN A 25 -3.89 7.85 -1.91
CA ASN A 25 -2.62 8.46 -1.53
C ASN A 25 -1.75 8.80 -2.73
N PHE A 26 -1.78 7.97 -3.78
CA PHE A 26 -1.09 8.28 -5.02
C PHE A 26 -1.66 9.55 -5.67
N LEU A 27 -2.98 9.65 -5.80
CA LEU A 27 -3.64 10.84 -6.36
C LEU A 27 -3.33 12.11 -5.56
N VAL A 28 -3.40 12.06 -4.23
CA VAL A 28 -3.06 13.20 -3.37
C VAL A 28 -1.60 13.61 -3.58
N SER A 29 -0.67 12.65 -3.58
CA SER A 29 0.76 12.92 -3.76
C SER A 29 1.07 13.60 -5.11
N VAL A 30 0.37 13.24 -6.19
CA VAL A 30 0.55 13.87 -7.51
C VAL A 30 0.02 15.31 -7.53
N ARG A 31 -1.03 15.60 -6.75
CA ARG A 31 -1.67 16.92 -6.71
C ARG A 31 -0.95 17.90 -5.77
N CYS A 32 -0.24 17.40 -4.77
CA CYS A 32 0.51 18.23 -3.82
C CYS A 32 1.90 18.67 -4.32
N VAL A 33 2.34 18.21 -5.50
CA VAL A 33 3.69 18.46 -6.03
C VAL A 33 3.61 19.12 -7.40
N ASP A 34 4.43 20.14 -7.62
CA ASP A 34 4.57 20.85 -8.91
C ASP A 34 4.98 19.91 -10.05
N GLU A 35 4.51 20.17 -11.26
CA GLU A 35 4.73 19.30 -12.43
C GLU A 35 6.19 18.97 -12.73
N LYS A 36 7.09 19.90 -12.41
CA LYS A 36 8.54 19.75 -12.64
C LYS A 36 9.18 18.75 -11.68
N ASP A 37 8.63 18.58 -10.47
CA ASP A 37 9.21 17.78 -9.39
C ASP A 37 8.47 16.46 -9.15
N LYS A 38 7.34 16.21 -9.84
CA LYS A 38 6.51 14.99 -9.68
C LYS A 38 7.31 13.70 -9.82
N THR A 39 8.16 13.59 -10.84
CA THR A 39 8.96 12.38 -11.10
C THR A 39 10.02 12.14 -10.03
N VAL A 40 10.65 13.21 -9.53
CA VAL A 40 11.64 13.15 -8.45
C VAL A 40 10.98 12.74 -7.13
N ALA A 41 9.83 13.35 -6.79
CA ALA A 41 9.08 13.02 -5.58
C ALA A 41 8.58 11.56 -5.59
N MET A 42 8.04 11.09 -6.71
CA MET A 42 7.62 9.68 -6.87
C MET A 42 8.80 8.71 -6.76
N GLY A 43 9.93 9.02 -7.42
CA GLY A 43 11.14 8.20 -7.36
C GLY A 43 11.71 8.12 -5.94
N PHE A 44 11.72 9.24 -5.23
CA PHE A 44 12.17 9.29 -3.83
C PHE A 44 11.22 8.50 -2.90
N GLY A 45 9.90 8.67 -3.05
CA GLY A 45 8.91 7.90 -2.29
C GLY A 45 9.03 6.39 -2.52
N LEU A 46 9.24 5.97 -3.78
CA LEU A 46 9.46 4.57 -4.10
C LEU A 46 10.79 4.04 -3.54
N THR A 47 11.84 4.87 -3.51
CA THR A 47 13.13 4.51 -2.92
C THR A 47 12.99 4.25 -1.41
N ILE A 48 12.29 5.13 -0.70
CA ILE A 48 11.99 4.93 0.73
C ILE A 48 11.16 3.66 0.94
N MET A 49 10.08 3.46 0.18
CA MET A 49 9.29 2.23 0.28
C MET A 49 10.14 0.98 -0.01
N SER A 50 11.07 1.05 -0.97
CA SER A 50 11.96 -0.05 -1.30
C SER A 50 12.84 -0.45 -0.11
N LEU A 51 13.45 0.55 0.52
CA LEU A 51 14.35 0.32 1.64
C LEU A 51 13.62 -0.18 2.90
N PHE A 52 12.46 0.40 3.21
CA PHE A 52 11.78 0.17 4.49
C PHE A 52 10.60 -0.80 4.43
N ALA A 53 10.04 -1.10 3.25
CA ALA A 53 8.94 -2.05 3.10
C ALA A 53 9.37 -3.28 2.31
N PHE A 54 9.96 -3.10 1.13
CA PHE A 54 10.25 -4.24 0.24
C PHE A 54 11.41 -5.12 0.73
N ILE A 55 12.47 -4.55 1.34
CA ILE A 55 13.58 -5.33 1.91
C ILE A 55 13.18 -6.09 3.19
N PRO A 56 12.54 -5.48 4.20
CA PRO A 56 12.19 -6.19 5.43
C PRO A 56 11.00 -7.14 5.27
N SER A 57 10.14 -6.94 4.27
CA SER A 57 9.00 -7.83 3.99
C SER A 57 9.41 -9.31 3.83
N PRO A 58 10.27 -9.71 2.88
CA PRO A 58 10.69 -11.10 2.72
C PRO A 58 11.46 -11.64 3.93
N ILE A 59 12.19 -10.80 4.66
CA ILE A 59 12.90 -11.20 5.89
C ILE A 59 11.88 -11.59 6.97
N LEU A 60 10.85 -10.75 7.17
CA LEU A 60 9.79 -11.01 8.15
C LEU A 60 8.97 -12.24 7.76
N PHE A 61 8.55 -12.35 6.49
CA PHE A 61 7.81 -13.52 6.02
C PHE A 61 8.64 -14.80 6.04
N GLY A 62 9.94 -14.72 5.74
CA GLY A 62 10.89 -15.82 5.89
C GLY A 62 10.99 -16.29 7.34
N TYR A 63 11.10 -15.36 8.29
CA TYR A 63 11.10 -15.69 9.72
C TYR A 63 9.80 -16.38 10.17
N ILE A 64 8.64 -15.89 9.69
CA ILE A 64 7.35 -16.52 10.00
C ILE A 64 7.31 -17.95 9.45
N LEU A 65 7.79 -18.18 8.23
CA LEU A 65 7.86 -19.51 7.64
C LEU A 65 8.75 -20.44 8.47
N ASP A 66 9.95 -19.99 8.84
CA ASP A 66 10.89 -20.76 9.66
C ASP A 66 10.29 -21.11 11.03
N LYS A 67 9.52 -20.21 11.65
CA LYS A 67 8.83 -20.46 12.92
C LYS A 67 7.72 -21.50 12.83
N THR A 68 7.11 -21.65 11.67
CA THR A 68 6.03 -22.63 11.44
C THR A 68 6.55 -23.99 10.99
N CYS A 69 7.87 -24.14 10.86
CA CYS A 69 8.47 -25.40 10.47
C CYS A 69 8.31 -26.46 11.59
N ILE A 70 7.73 -27.59 11.23
CA ILE A 70 7.61 -28.76 12.10
C ILE A 70 8.79 -29.71 11.87
N VAL A 71 9.15 -29.94 10.60
CA VAL A 71 10.19 -30.90 10.20
C VAL A 71 11.23 -30.21 9.33
N TRP A 72 12.41 -29.99 9.91
CA TRP A 72 13.58 -29.49 9.19
C TRP A 72 14.23 -30.62 8.38
N GLY A 73 14.47 -30.37 7.09
CA GLY A 73 15.27 -31.27 6.27
C GLY A 73 16.71 -31.32 6.77
N LYS A 74 17.32 -32.51 6.80
CA LYS A 74 18.76 -32.65 7.07
C LYS A 74 19.49 -32.94 5.76
N THR A 75 20.56 -32.21 5.53
CA THR A 75 21.50 -32.39 4.42
C THR A 75 22.84 -32.88 5.00
N CYS A 76 23.67 -33.54 4.19
CA CYS A 76 25.00 -34.01 4.59
C CYS A 76 25.91 -32.92 5.22
N SER A 77 25.60 -31.64 5.00
CA SER A 77 26.32 -30.47 5.53
C SER A 77 25.52 -29.60 6.53
N GLY A 78 24.36 -30.04 7.04
CA GLY A 78 23.60 -29.30 8.05
C GLY A 78 22.06 -29.32 7.87
N THR A 79 21.37 -28.34 8.45
CA THR A 79 19.92 -28.13 8.25
C THR A 79 19.64 -27.49 6.89
N GLY A 80 18.80 -28.14 6.09
CA GLY A 80 18.29 -27.64 4.81
C GLY A 80 16.88 -27.03 4.94
N ASN A 81 16.16 -26.91 3.83
CA ASN A 81 14.79 -26.39 3.82
C ASN A 81 13.82 -27.22 4.69
N CYS A 82 12.80 -26.55 5.23
CA CYS A 82 11.73 -27.22 5.94
C CYS A 82 10.84 -28.03 4.98
N TRP A 83 10.53 -29.27 5.36
CA TRP A 83 9.70 -30.18 4.55
C TRP A 83 8.22 -30.08 4.89
N LEU A 84 7.90 -29.81 6.16
CA LEU A 84 6.53 -29.75 6.64
C LEU A 84 6.31 -28.53 7.52
N TYR A 85 5.38 -27.68 7.09
CA TYR A 85 4.93 -26.49 7.80
C TYR A 85 3.58 -26.73 8.45
N ASN A 86 3.34 -26.12 9.61
CA ASN A 86 2.01 -26.09 10.21
C ASN A 86 1.10 -25.11 9.45
N GLY A 87 0.19 -25.65 8.62
CA GLY A 87 -0.69 -24.82 7.79
C GLY A 87 -1.69 -23.94 8.56
N GLU A 88 -2.12 -24.37 9.75
CA GLU A 88 -3.05 -23.59 10.57
C GLU A 88 -2.34 -22.39 11.19
N THR A 89 -1.20 -22.63 11.85
CA THR A 89 -0.38 -21.56 12.44
C THR A 89 0.14 -20.60 11.38
N LEU A 90 0.58 -21.12 10.22
CA LEU A 90 1.04 -20.30 9.10
C LEU A 90 -0.06 -19.37 8.59
N ARG A 91 -1.27 -19.89 8.40
CA ARG A 91 -2.41 -19.07 7.97
C ARG A 91 -2.72 -17.96 8.97
N TYR A 92 -2.78 -18.27 10.26
CA TYR A 92 -3.06 -17.23 11.27
C TYR A 92 -1.96 -16.19 11.34
N LEU A 93 -0.68 -16.59 11.42
CA LEU A 93 0.43 -15.65 11.52
C LEU A 93 0.51 -14.73 10.29
N LEU A 94 0.37 -15.27 9.08
CA LEU A 94 0.39 -14.45 7.87
C LEU A 94 -0.77 -13.46 7.82
N ASN A 95 -1.98 -13.91 8.15
CA ASN A 95 -3.17 -13.06 8.06
C ASN A 95 -3.24 -12.01 9.18
N PHE A 96 -2.87 -12.37 10.41
CA PHE A 96 -2.81 -11.39 11.51
C PHE A 96 -1.71 -10.36 11.28
N THR A 97 -0.52 -10.79 10.85
CA THR A 97 0.57 -9.86 10.50
C THR A 97 0.11 -8.88 9.42
N ALA A 98 -0.48 -9.39 8.33
CA ALA A 98 -1.01 -8.55 7.27
C ALA A 98 -2.13 -7.63 7.77
N ALA A 99 -3.04 -8.12 8.61
CA ALA A 99 -4.12 -7.32 9.19
C ALA A 99 -3.56 -6.18 10.04
N THR A 100 -2.57 -6.44 10.90
CA THR A 100 -1.93 -5.40 11.72
C THR A 100 -1.31 -4.31 10.86
N PHE A 101 -0.53 -4.66 9.83
CA PHE A 101 0.04 -3.66 8.91
C PHE A 101 -1.03 -2.87 8.16
N VAL A 102 -2.09 -3.53 7.69
CA VAL A 102 -3.20 -2.87 7.00
C VAL A 102 -3.97 -1.94 7.94
N THR A 103 -4.25 -2.36 9.17
CA THR A 103 -4.93 -1.52 10.16
C THR A 103 -4.11 -0.29 10.50
N ILE A 104 -2.80 -0.45 10.72
CA ILE A 104 -1.89 0.68 10.95
C ILE A 104 -1.90 1.63 9.75
N GLY A 105 -1.77 1.10 8.53
CA GLY A 105 -1.83 1.91 7.30
C GLY A 105 -3.17 2.64 7.16
N THR A 106 -4.28 1.97 7.45
CA THR A 106 -5.62 2.56 7.39
C THR A 106 -5.77 3.70 8.40
N LEU A 107 -5.17 3.61 9.59
CA LEU A 107 -5.18 4.71 10.57
C LEU A 107 -4.40 5.93 10.05
N PHE A 108 -3.24 5.71 9.40
CA PHE A 108 -2.51 6.80 8.75
C PHE A 108 -3.31 7.41 7.60
N ASP A 109 -3.96 6.60 6.77
CA ASP A 109 -4.81 7.07 5.68
C ASP A 109 -5.99 7.90 6.20
N VAL A 110 -6.62 7.50 7.32
CA VAL A 110 -7.65 8.28 7.99
C VAL A 110 -7.09 9.60 8.53
N GLY A 111 -5.87 9.59 9.06
CA GLY A 111 -5.15 10.80 9.47
C GLY A 111 -4.95 11.75 8.30
N VAL A 112 -4.40 11.26 7.18
CA VAL A 112 -4.23 12.03 5.94
C VAL A 112 -5.56 12.59 5.47
N TRP A 113 -6.62 11.78 5.47
CA TRP A 113 -7.95 12.23 5.10
C TRP A 113 -8.46 13.36 6.00
N TYR A 114 -8.20 13.32 7.30
CA TYR A 114 -8.55 14.39 8.24
C TYR A 114 -7.78 15.69 7.94
N PHE A 115 -6.48 15.62 7.68
CA PHE A 115 -5.65 16.81 7.39
C PHE A 115 -5.88 17.40 6.00
N VAL A 116 -6.19 16.57 5.00
CA VAL A 116 -6.38 17.00 3.61
C VAL A 116 -7.82 17.48 3.34
N LYS A 117 -8.74 17.32 4.30
CA LYS A 117 -10.16 17.70 4.15
C LYS A 117 -10.36 19.18 3.81
N ASP A 118 -9.48 20.05 4.29
CA ASP A 118 -9.55 21.50 4.06
C ASP A 118 -8.77 21.96 2.81
N VAL A 119 -8.05 21.06 2.15
CA VAL A 119 -7.34 21.36 0.90
C VAL A 119 -8.36 21.32 -0.24
N LYS A 120 -8.66 22.47 -0.83
CA LYS A 120 -9.47 22.58 -2.06
C LYS A 120 -8.72 21.90 -3.21
N ILE A 121 -9.05 20.64 -3.49
CA ILE A 121 -8.44 19.83 -4.58
C ILE A 121 -9.02 20.18 -5.96
N PHE A 122 -10.21 20.78 -5.98
CA PHE A 122 -10.77 21.41 -7.16
C PHE A 122 -10.51 22.90 -7.00
N ASP A 123 -9.40 23.37 -7.57
CA ASP A 123 -9.43 24.73 -8.10
C ASP A 123 -10.66 24.79 -9.01
N GLU A 124 -11.44 25.86 -8.85
CA GLU A 124 -12.46 26.27 -9.80
C GLU A 124 -12.00 25.93 -11.21
N GLU A 125 -12.94 25.43 -12.02
CA GLU A 125 -12.86 25.49 -13.47
C GLU A 125 -11.99 26.68 -13.84
N ILE A 126 -10.77 26.40 -14.32
CA ILE A 126 -9.86 27.44 -14.82
C ILE A 126 -10.77 28.37 -15.59
N GLU A 127 -10.87 29.61 -15.11
CA GLU A 127 -11.64 30.65 -15.75
C GLU A 127 -11.18 30.67 -17.21
N LEU A 128 -11.93 30.00 -18.07
CA LEU A 128 -11.92 30.13 -19.53
C LEU A 128 -12.37 31.55 -19.93
N LYS A 129 -12.34 32.49 -18.98
CA LYS A 129 -12.78 33.87 -19.07
C LYS A 129 -11.62 34.85 -19.25
N ASP A 130 -10.37 34.42 -19.08
CA ASP A 130 -9.19 35.28 -19.24
C ASP A 130 -8.45 35.10 -20.59
N ILE A 131 -9.10 34.51 -21.60
CA ILE A 131 -8.72 34.81 -22.99
C ILE A 131 -9.63 35.96 -23.41
N PRO A 132 -9.16 37.22 -23.44
CA PRO A 132 -9.88 38.24 -24.17
C PRO A 132 -9.99 37.77 -25.61
N GLU A 133 -11.23 37.54 -26.05
CA GLU A 133 -11.59 37.39 -27.44
C GLU A 133 -11.13 38.68 -28.14
N GLU A 134 -9.97 38.65 -28.82
CA GLU A 134 -9.61 39.74 -29.71
C GLU A 134 -10.71 39.82 -30.78
N PRO A 135 -11.48 40.91 -30.85
CA PRO A 135 -12.43 41.07 -31.93
C PRO A 135 -11.60 41.19 -33.21
N GLY A 136 -11.85 40.27 -34.15
CA GLY A 136 -11.36 40.46 -35.51
C GLY A 136 -11.84 41.81 -36.04
N GLU A 137 -10.89 42.68 -36.37
CA GLU A 137 -11.14 43.87 -37.18
C GLU A 137 -10.22 43.86 -38.40
N THR A 138 -10.87 43.62 -39.53
CA THR A 138 -10.57 44.05 -40.91
C THR A 138 -9.63 45.25 -41.03
N LEU A 139 -8.45 45.04 -41.64
CA LEU A 139 -8.01 45.70 -42.88
C LEU A 139 -6.81 44.96 -43.49
#